data_AF-A0A2R6ANT0-F1
#
_entry.id   AF-A0A2R6ANT0-F1
#
_cell.length_a   1.000
_cell.length_b   1.000
_cell.length_c   1.000
_cell.angle_alpha   90.00
_cell.angle_beta   90.00
_cell.angle_gamma   90.00
#
_symmetry.space_group_name_H-M   'P 1'
#
loop_
_entity.id
_entity.type
_entity.pdbx_description
1 polymer ?
#
loop_
_entity_poly.entity_id
_entity_poly.type
_entity_poly.pdbx_seq_one_letter_code
_entity_poly.pdbx_strand_id
1 'polypeptide(L)' 'MSKSAIIEILKRVYDPEIGENIVDLDMVKEVKVDEKNGFVKIKIALTVPECPLTQKIKRT' A
#
# COMPACT_ATOMS: atom_id res chain seq x y z
N MET A 1 -4.90 9.14 18.26
CA MET A 1 -4.49 9.58 16.90
C MET A 1 -5.53 9.08 15.93
N SER A 2 -6.12 9.93 15.09
CA SER A 2 -7.26 9.55 14.25
C SER A 2 -6.82 8.87 12.95
N LYS A 3 -7.65 7.98 12.39
CA LYS A 3 -7.38 7.30 11.11
C LYS A 3 -6.98 8.27 9.99
N SER A 4 -7.66 9.42 9.90
CA SER A 4 -7.38 10.45 8.90
C SER A 4 -5.96 11.02 9.02
N ALA A 5 -5.48 11.26 10.24
CA ALA A 5 -4.12 11.75 10.47
C ALA A 5 -3.06 10.74 10.02
N ILE A 6 -3.32 9.45 10.19
CA ILE A 6 -2.44 8.37 9.71
C ILE A 6 -2.41 8.36 8.18
N ILE A 7 -3.56 8.50 7.52
CA ILE A 7 -3.64 8.55 6.05
C ILE A 7 -2.87 9.77 5.51
N GLU A 8 -2.98 10.94 6.14
CA GLU A 8 -2.22 12.12 5.75
C GLU A 8 -0.69 11.93 5.87
N ILE A 9 -0.24 11.18 6.87
CA ILE A 9 1.18 10.84 7.00
C ILE A 9 1.60 9.88 5.89
N LEU A 10 0.78 8.86 5.60
CA LEU A 10 1.07 7.88 4.54
C LEU A 10 1.13 8.51 3.15
N LYS A 11 0.43 9.62 2.90
CA LYS A 11 0.57 10.41 1.66
C LYS A 11 1.97 10.98 1.41
N ARG A 12 2.83 11.04 2.44
CA ARG A 12 4.22 11.47 2.31
C ARG A 12 5.17 10.34 1.91
N VAL A 13 4.67 9.10 1.87
CA VAL A 13 5.43 7.92 1.48
C VAL A 13 5.19 7.69 -0.01
N TYR A 14 6.26 7.79 -0.80
CA TYR A 14 6.25 7.64 -2.25
C TYR A 14 6.75 6.27 -2.66
N ASP A 15 6.12 5.70 -3.68
CA ASP A 15 6.64 4.54 -4.37
C ASP A 15 7.83 4.96 -5.24
N PRO A 16 9.03 4.38 -5.06
CA PRO A 16 10.23 4.80 -5.76
C PRO A 16 10.25 4.42 -7.25
N GLU A 17 9.40 3.49 -7.69
CA GLU A 17 9.32 3.06 -9.09
C GLU A 17 8.32 3.93 -9.87
N ILE A 18 7.17 4.23 -9.28
CA ILE A 18 6.08 5.00 -9.92
C ILE A 18 6.21 6.51 -9.64
N GLY A 19 6.83 6.90 -8.53
CA GLY A 19 7.04 8.31 -8.17
C GLY A 19 5.78 9.00 -7.59
N GLU A 20 4.75 8.23 -7.26
CA GLU A 20 3.49 8.72 -6.65
C GLU A 20 3.31 8.13 -5.24
N ASN A 21 2.43 8.73 -4.42
CA ASN A 21 2.28 8.29 -3.04
C ASN A 21 1.41 7.04 -2.89
N ILE A 22 1.71 6.22 -1.89
CA ILE A 22 1.06 4.92 -1.66
C ILE A 22 -0.45 5.01 -1.38
N VAL A 23 -0.96 6.19 -1.02
CA VAL A 23 -2.40 6.41 -0.76
C VAL A 23 -3.13 6.67 -2.08
N ASP A 24 -2.60 7.56 -2.93
CA ASP A 24 -3.17 7.84 -4.26
C ASP A 24 -3.03 6.64 -5.21
N LEU A 25 -1.99 5.82 -5.05
CA LEU A 25 -1.84 4.54 -5.76
C LEU A 25 -2.77 3.41 -5.25
N ASP A 26 -3.70 3.70 -4.34
CA ASP A 26 -4.62 2.74 -3.72
C ASP A 26 -3.90 1.52 -3.09
N MET A 27 -2.63 1.67 -2.69
CA MET A 27 -1.86 0.57 -2.08
C MET A 27 -2.29 0.32 -0.64
N VAL A 28 -2.79 1.33 0.08
CA VAL A 28 -3.23 1.18 1.47
C VAL A 28 -4.61 0.52 1.52
N LYS A 29 -4.66 -0.79 1.77
CA LYS A 29 -5.91 -1.57 1.81
C LYS A 29 -6.63 -1.52 3.15
N GLU A 30 -5.91 -1.41 4.25
CA GLU A 30 -6.51 -1.36 5.58
C GLU A 30 -5.65 -0.55 6.54
N VAL A 31 -6.31 0.25 7.39
CA VAL A 31 -5.68 0.93 8.53
C VAL A 31 -6.52 0.62 9.76
N LYS A 32 -5.95 -0.11 10.71
CA LYS A 32 -6.54 -0.45 12.01
C LYS A 32 -5.75 0.24 13.10
N VAL A 33 -6.43 1.06 13.89
CA VAL A 33 -5.86 1.77 15.04
C VAL A 33 -6.31 1.04 16.29
N ASP A 34 -5.36 0.53 17.06
CA ASP A 34 -5.61 -0.07 18.37
C ASP A 34 -5.40 0.99 19.45
N GLU A 35 -6.48 1.68 19.82
CA GLU A 35 -6.42 2.81 20.76
C GLU A 35 -6.04 2.38 22.19
N LYS A 36 -6.27 1.10 22.55
CA LYS A 36 -5.93 0.57 23.87
C LYS A 36 -4.44 0.33 24.04
N ASN A 37 -3.79 -0.19 23.00
CA ASN A 37 -2.38 -0.59 23.07
C ASN A 37 -1.44 0.39 22.35
N GLY A 38 -1.99 1.41 21.66
CA GLY A 38 -1.20 2.42 20.94
C GLY A 38 -0.57 1.92 19.63
N PHE A 39 -1.01 0.77 19.11
CA PHE A 39 -0.48 0.20 17.88
C PHE A 39 -1.35 0.58 16.67
N VAL A 40 -0.70 0.77 15.53
CA VAL A 40 -1.38 0.94 14.24
C VAL A 40 -0.95 -0.20 13.33
N LYS A 41 -1.93 -0.95 12.81
CA LYS A 41 -1.71 -1.98 11.80
C LYS A 41 -2.16 -1.45 10.45
N ILE A 42 -1.28 -1.53 9.47
CA ILE A 42 -1.51 -1.05 8.10
C ILE A 42 -1.31 -2.22 7.15
N LYS A 43 -2.31 -2.50 6.31
CA LYS A 43 -2.21 -3.49 5.24
C LYS A 43 -1.94 -2.77 3.94
N ILE A 44 -0.80 -3.05 3.33
CA ILE A 44 -0.37 -2.47 2.05
C ILE A 44 -0.43 -3.57 0.99
N ALA A 45 -1.01 -3.26 -0.17
CA ALA A 45 -0.87 -4.02 -1.39
C ALA A 45 0.30 -3.42 -2.16
N LEU A 46 1.45 -4.05 -2.07
CA LEU A 46 2.61 -3.70 -2.89
C LEU A 46 2.31 -4.05 -4.35
N THR A 47 2.53 -3.12 -5.27
CA THR A 47 2.79 -3.46 -6.68
C THR A 47 4.05 -4.35 -6.69
N VAL A 48 4.09 -5.58 -7.21
CA VAL A 48 3.39 -6.22 -8.35
C VAL A 48 3.17 -7.74 -8.08
N PRO A 49 1.99 -8.32 -8.37
CA PRO A 49 1.88 -9.74 -8.73
C PRO A 49 1.37 -9.96 -10.16
N GLU A 50 1.79 -9.15 -11.13
CA GLU A 50 1.70 -9.48 -12.56
C GLU A 50 2.96 -9.02 -13.27
N CYS A 51 3.99 -9.87 -13.22
CA CYS A 51 5.06 -9.80 -14.20
C CYS A 51 4.42 -10.09 -15.58
N PRO A 52 4.60 -9.25 -16.61
CA PRO A 52 4.03 -9.48 -17.95
C PRO A 52 4.54 -10.77 -18.63
N LEU A 53 5.46 -11.50 -18.00
CA LEU A 53 6.00 -12.78 -18.46
C LEU A 53 5.10 -14.00 -18.17
N THR A 54 4.13 -13.91 -17.27
CA THR A 54 3.24 -15.06 -16.94
C THR A 54 2.46 -15.56 -18.15
N GLN A 55 2.18 -14.69 -19.13
CA GLN A 55 1.44 -15.08 -20.33
C GLN A 55 2.31 -15.76 -21.41
N LYS A 56 3.66 -15.69 -21.32
CA LYS A 56 4.56 -16.26 -22.35
C LYS A 56 4.92 -17.73 -22.17
N ILE A 57 4.76 -18.32 -20.98
CA ILE A 57 5.20 -19.70 -20.70
C ILE A 57 4.07 -20.72 -20.91
N LYS A 58 2.78 -20.30 -21.00
CA LYS A 58 1.66 -21.22 -21.27
C LYS A 58 1.56 -21.70 -22.73
N ARG A 59 2.52 -21.39 -23.60
CA ARG A 59 2.47 -21.73 -25.04
C ARG A 59 3.83 -22.05 -25.65
N THR A 60 4.61 -22.90 -24.98
CA THR A 60 5.71 -23.65 -25.58
C THR A 60 5.69 -25.06 -25.02
#